data_AF-A0A957G0I5-F1
#
_entry.id   AF-A0A957G0I5-F1
#
_cell.length_a   1.000
_cell.length_b   1.000
_cell.length_c   1.000
_cell.angle_alpha   90.00
_cell.angle_beta   90.00
_cell.angle_gamma   90.00
#
_symmetry.space_group_name_H-M   'P 1'
#
loop_
_entity.id
_entity.type
_entity.pdbx_description
1 polymer ?
#
loop_
_entity_poly.entity_id
_entity_poly.type
_entity_poly.pdbx_seq_one_letter_code
_entity_poly.pdbx_strand_id
1 'polypeptide(L)'
;RAGRIGNDISGPLVEKLKQVQIPGVSVEVELVKEYRFVVVFRGEGLDGHLADTDPQETGVPPLPVKALRPEAAKTAGLVQQWIEAAAEVLKDDHPANMMTLRGFAQDPRLPQFPEVYNIRSACVAVYPMYKGVSRLVGMDVLATESHFSPADEFAVVADHWDEYDFFFVHIKPTDSRGEDGNFAAKAEVIETVDAALPGLLKLAPDVLIVTGDHSTPAQLRNHSWHPVPTLLWAPATHLRDSATSYGERQAQGHGGLGHLAAADLMPLALAHALRLAKYGA
;
A
#
# COMPACT_ATOMS: atom_id res chain seq x y z
N ARG A 1 -8.77 0.98 -20.35
CA ARG A 1 -9.26 -0.28 -19.72
C ARG A 1 -9.68 -1.36 -20.73
N ALA A 2 -10.00 -1.02 -21.99
CA ALA A 2 -10.37 -1.98 -23.03
C ALA A 2 -11.44 -3.01 -22.59
N GLY A 3 -12.54 -2.57 -21.97
CA GLY A 3 -13.57 -3.49 -21.49
C GLY A 3 -13.17 -4.36 -20.29
N ARG A 4 -12.10 -4.00 -19.55
CA ARG A 4 -11.53 -4.78 -18.43
C ARG A 4 -11.03 -6.16 -18.88
N ILE A 5 -10.20 -6.18 -19.92
CA ILE A 5 -9.51 -7.39 -20.37
C ILE A 5 -8.80 -8.13 -19.23
N GLY A 6 -8.84 -9.46 -19.27
CA GLY A 6 -8.11 -10.33 -18.36
C GLY A 6 -6.63 -10.46 -18.69
N ASN A 7 -5.89 -11.14 -17.81
CA ASN A 7 -4.44 -11.39 -17.97
C ASN A 7 -4.10 -12.21 -19.22
N ASP A 8 -5.04 -13.03 -19.69
CA ASP A 8 -4.95 -13.83 -20.91
C ASP A 8 -4.78 -12.96 -22.16
N ILE A 9 -5.39 -11.77 -22.17
CA ILE A 9 -5.27 -10.80 -23.26
C ILE A 9 -4.14 -9.79 -22.97
N SER A 10 -4.06 -9.25 -21.76
CA SER A 10 -3.08 -8.20 -21.45
C SER A 10 -1.65 -8.71 -21.33
N GLY A 11 -1.44 -9.96 -20.93
CA GLY A 11 -0.12 -10.57 -20.82
C GLY A 11 0.67 -10.50 -22.12
N PRO A 12 0.16 -11.04 -23.24
CA PRO A 12 0.81 -10.91 -24.55
C PRO A 12 1.11 -9.46 -24.96
N LEU A 13 0.20 -8.51 -24.67
CA LEU A 13 0.41 -7.09 -25.00
C LEU A 13 1.55 -6.48 -24.16
N VAL A 14 1.64 -6.83 -22.88
CA VAL A 14 2.75 -6.39 -22.02
C VAL A 14 4.07 -6.99 -22.48
N GLU A 15 4.11 -8.24 -22.94
CA GLU A 15 5.33 -8.83 -23.50
C GLU A 15 5.80 -8.10 -24.77
N LYS A 16 4.88 -7.58 -25.59
CA LYS A 16 5.25 -6.68 -26.70
C LYS A 16 5.82 -5.35 -26.18
N LEU A 17 5.18 -4.74 -25.17
CA LEU A 17 5.64 -3.50 -24.56
C LEU A 17 7.03 -3.63 -23.92
N LYS A 18 7.37 -4.78 -23.35
CA LYS A 18 8.72 -5.06 -22.81
C LYS A 18 9.83 -4.93 -23.87
N GLN A 19 9.52 -5.15 -25.14
CA GLN A 19 10.48 -5.00 -26.24
C GLN A 19 10.71 -3.53 -26.64
N VAL A 20 9.87 -2.60 -26.16
CA VAL A 20 9.97 -1.18 -26.50
C VAL A 20 11.06 -0.53 -25.65
N GLN A 21 12.21 -0.32 -26.27
CA GLN A 21 13.37 0.35 -25.67
C GLN A 21 13.61 1.70 -26.35
N ILE A 22 14.10 2.68 -25.58
CA ILE A 22 14.46 4.01 -26.07
C ILE A 22 15.90 4.35 -25.68
N PRO A 23 16.62 5.20 -26.44
CA PRO A 23 17.97 5.62 -26.08
C PRO A 23 18.00 6.41 -24.76
N GLY A 24 19.05 6.18 -23.96
CA GLY A 24 19.37 7.00 -22.78
C GLY A 24 18.75 6.57 -21.44
N VAL A 25 17.86 5.57 -21.45
CA VAL A 25 17.29 4.94 -20.25
C VAL A 25 17.06 3.45 -20.49
N SER A 26 17.01 2.66 -19.43
CA SER A 26 16.43 1.31 -19.51
C SER A 26 14.94 1.40 -19.20
N VAL A 27 14.12 0.63 -19.92
CA VAL A 27 12.68 0.55 -19.68
C VAL A 27 12.29 -0.88 -19.33
N GLU A 28 11.70 -1.03 -18.14
CA GLU A 28 11.10 -2.27 -17.68
C GLU A 28 9.57 -2.10 -17.69
N VAL A 29 8.84 -3.13 -18.10
CA VAL A 29 7.37 -3.12 -18.09
C VAL A 29 6.92 -4.39 -17.41
N GLU A 30 6.02 -4.31 -16.43
CA GLU A 30 5.49 -5.50 -15.77
C GLU A 30 3.98 -5.50 -15.73
N LEU A 31 3.39 -6.66 -16.01
CA LEU A 31 1.97 -6.88 -15.86
C LEU A 31 1.64 -6.90 -14.36
N VAL A 32 0.64 -6.13 -13.97
CA VAL A 32 0.16 -6.12 -12.58
C VAL A 32 -1.06 -7.01 -12.44
N LYS A 33 -2.19 -6.61 -13.06
CA LYS A 33 -3.45 -7.37 -13.03
C LYS A 33 -4.46 -6.81 -14.02
N GLU A 34 -5.14 -7.68 -14.76
CA GLU A 34 -6.07 -7.33 -15.82
C GLU A 34 -5.37 -6.39 -16.82
N TYR A 35 -6.00 -5.27 -17.16
CA TYR A 35 -5.45 -4.22 -18.03
C TYR A 35 -4.37 -3.34 -17.36
N ARG A 36 -3.98 -3.60 -16.11
CA ARG A 36 -3.01 -2.78 -15.36
C ARG A 36 -1.61 -3.32 -15.52
N PHE A 37 -0.68 -2.44 -15.85
CA PHE A 37 0.75 -2.69 -15.91
C PHE A 37 1.49 -1.53 -15.24
N VAL A 38 2.77 -1.72 -14.98
CA VAL A 38 3.69 -0.67 -14.55
C VAL A 38 4.80 -0.55 -15.59
N VAL A 39 5.28 0.67 -15.83
CA VAL A 39 6.49 0.94 -16.60
C VAL A 39 7.50 1.65 -15.69
N VAL A 40 8.74 1.19 -15.70
CA VAL A 40 9.82 1.72 -14.88
C VAL A 40 10.93 2.20 -15.80
N PHE A 41 11.19 3.50 -15.76
CA PHE A 41 12.30 4.13 -16.47
C PHE A 41 13.49 4.26 -15.51
N ARG A 42 14.66 3.75 -15.90
CA ARG A 42 15.90 3.94 -15.13
C ARG A 42 16.94 4.68 -15.95
N GLY A 43 17.51 5.72 -15.34
CA GLY A 43 18.56 6.52 -15.93
C GLY A 43 18.86 7.74 -15.06
N GLU A 44 19.91 8.47 -15.42
CA GLU A 44 20.34 9.64 -14.67
C GLU A 44 19.46 10.87 -14.96
N GLY A 45 19.19 11.67 -13.93
CA GLY A 45 18.46 12.94 -14.07
C GLY A 45 17.00 12.77 -14.49
N LEU A 46 16.36 11.67 -14.10
CA LEU A 46 14.92 11.51 -14.22
C LEU A 46 14.22 12.16 -13.03
N ASP A 47 13.10 12.80 -13.33
CA ASP A 47 12.18 13.41 -12.37
C ASP A 47 10.73 12.99 -12.68
N GLY A 48 10.01 12.55 -11.65
CA GLY A 48 8.66 11.99 -11.75
C GLY A 48 7.51 13.00 -11.77
N HIS A 49 7.76 14.32 -11.70
CA HIS A 49 6.73 15.36 -11.72
C HIS A 49 6.16 15.56 -13.13
N LEU A 50 5.43 14.55 -13.61
CA LEU A 50 4.71 14.55 -14.88
C LEU A 50 3.20 14.50 -14.65
N ALA A 51 2.44 15.10 -15.56
CA ALA A 51 0.99 14.95 -15.59
C ALA A 51 0.60 13.56 -16.14
N ASP A 52 -0.52 13.03 -15.66
CA ASP A 52 -1.11 11.82 -16.21
C ASP A 52 -1.47 11.99 -17.70
N THR A 53 -1.31 10.90 -18.46
CA THR A 53 -1.71 10.85 -19.87
C THR A 53 -3.12 10.27 -20.05
N ASP A 54 -3.66 9.64 -19.00
CA ASP A 54 -5.04 9.17 -18.97
C ASP A 54 -6.01 10.33 -18.67
N PRO A 55 -6.93 10.68 -19.58
CA PRO A 55 -7.91 11.73 -19.33
C PRO A 55 -8.97 11.33 -18.30
N GLN A 56 -9.03 10.04 -17.89
CA GLN A 56 -10.01 9.46 -16.99
C GLN A 56 -11.47 9.55 -17.49
N GLU A 57 -11.66 9.92 -18.75
CA GLU A 57 -12.96 10.07 -19.40
C GLU A 57 -12.98 9.28 -20.72
N THR A 58 -14.11 8.62 -21.01
CA THR A 58 -14.27 7.87 -22.26
C THR A 58 -14.64 8.81 -23.40
N GLY A 59 -14.03 8.62 -24.57
CA GLY A 59 -14.26 9.49 -25.73
C GLY A 59 -13.30 10.68 -25.80
N VAL A 60 -12.44 10.86 -24.79
CA VAL A 60 -11.37 11.86 -24.79
C VAL A 60 -10.06 11.18 -25.22
N PRO A 61 -9.29 11.75 -26.17
CA PRO A 61 -7.98 11.23 -26.53
C PRO A 61 -7.00 11.23 -25.34
N PRO A 62 -5.98 10.34 -25.32
CA PRO A 62 -4.89 10.44 -24.37
C PRO A 62 -4.26 11.83 -24.36
N LEU A 63 -3.94 12.32 -23.16
CA LEU A 63 -3.32 13.63 -22.98
C LEU A 63 -1.83 13.58 -23.34
N PRO A 64 -1.25 14.67 -23.86
CA PRO A 64 0.17 14.74 -24.13
C PRO A 64 0.98 14.65 -22.83
N VAL A 65 2.19 14.09 -22.90
CA VAL A 65 3.09 14.05 -21.75
C VAL A 65 3.50 15.49 -21.41
N LYS A 66 3.25 15.89 -20.16
CA LYS A 66 3.54 17.25 -19.69
C LYS A 66 4.38 17.20 -18.42
N ALA A 67 5.53 17.87 -18.46
CA ALA A 67 6.30 18.17 -17.26
C ALA A 67 5.55 19.18 -16.38
N LEU A 68 5.43 18.88 -15.09
CA LEU A 68 4.87 19.79 -14.09
C LEU A 68 5.93 20.73 -13.50
N ARG A 69 7.22 20.44 -13.73
CA ARG A 69 8.37 21.27 -13.34
C ARG A 69 9.45 21.25 -14.42
N PRO A 70 10.30 22.30 -14.52
CA PRO A 70 11.38 22.35 -15.51
C PRO A 70 12.33 21.15 -15.47
N GLU A 71 12.63 20.62 -14.29
CA GLU A 71 13.54 19.49 -14.07
C GLU A 71 13.02 18.19 -14.72
N ALA A 72 11.69 18.05 -14.85
CA ALA A 72 11.05 16.89 -15.45
C ALA A 72 10.94 16.96 -16.99
N ALA A 73 11.43 18.02 -17.63
CA ALA A 73 11.37 18.17 -19.09
C ALA A 73 12.09 17.04 -19.83
N LYS A 74 13.24 16.58 -19.32
CA LYS A 74 13.97 15.43 -19.86
C LYS A 74 13.12 14.17 -19.78
N THR A 75 12.53 13.87 -18.62
CA THR A 75 11.67 12.71 -18.41
C THR A 75 10.46 12.76 -19.34
N ALA A 76 9.81 13.93 -19.47
CA ALA A 76 8.65 14.10 -20.34
C ALA A 76 8.98 13.73 -21.80
N GLY A 77 10.14 14.17 -22.31
CA GLY A 77 10.59 13.82 -23.65
C GLY A 77 10.86 12.33 -23.83
N LEU A 78 11.46 11.68 -22.83
CA LEU A 78 11.72 10.23 -22.85
C LEU A 78 10.43 9.41 -22.78
N VAL A 79 9.50 9.77 -21.89
CA VAL A 79 8.20 9.11 -21.77
C VAL A 79 7.37 9.30 -23.04
N GLN A 80 7.39 10.49 -23.65
CA GLN A 80 6.71 10.75 -24.93
C GLN A 80 7.26 9.85 -26.04
N GLN A 81 8.59 9.74 -26.18
CA GLN A 81 9.22 8.85 -27.15
C GLN A 81 8.83 7.38 -26.93
N TRP A 82 8.80 6.94 -25.66
CA TRP A 82 8.38 5.57 -25.34
C TRP A 82 6.91 5.32 -25.67
N ILE A 83 6.03 6.28 -25.36
CA ILE A 83 4.59 6.20 -25.68
C ILE A 83 4.38 6.09 -27.19
N GLU A 84 5.09 6.87 -27.99
CA GLU A 84 4.98 6.82 -29.46
C GLU A 84 5.43 5.44 -29.98
N ALA A 85 6.57 4.94 -29.52
CA ALA A 85 7.06 3.62 -29.90
C ALA A 85 6.12 2.48 -29.44
N ALA A 86 5.57 2.58 -28.24
CA ALA A 86 4.61 1.62 -27.70
C ALA A 86 3.28 1.61 -28.46
N ALA A 87 2.79 2.79 -28.85
CA ALA A 87 1.59 2.92 -29.67
C ALA A 87 1.77 2.23 -31.04
N GLU A 88 2.92 2.40 -31.67
CA GLU A 88 3.21 1.73 -32.95
C GLU A 88 3.23 0.20 -32.85
N VAL A 89 3.67 -0.34 -31.71
CA VAL A 89 3.69 -1.79 -31.44
C VAL A 89 2.29 -2.35 -31.17
N LEU A 90 1.41 -1.55 -30.56
CA LEU A 90 0.06 -1.99 -30.18
C LEU A 90 -1.02 -1.65 -31.22
N LYS A 91 -0.78 -0.75 -32.18
CA LYS A 91 -1.83 -0.15 -33.03
C LYS A 91 -2.78 -1.14 -33.73
N ASP A 92 -2.27 -2.32 -34.08
CA ASP A 92 -3.01 -3.37 -34.80
C ASP A 92 -3.61 -4.44 -33.86
N ASP A 93 -3.42 -4.31 -32.55
CA ASP A 93 -3.95 -5.25 -31.55
C ASP A 93 -5.42 -4.97 -31.20
N HIS A 94 -6.16 -6.04 -30.92
CA HIS A 94 -7.53 -5.96 -30.41
C HIS A 94 -7.71 -6.87 -29.20
N PRO A 95 -8.53 -6.48 -28.21
CA PRO A 95 -9.35 -5.27 -28.14
C PRO A 95 -8.62 -4.02 -27.61
N ALA A 96 -7.31 -4.09 -27.35
CA ALA A 96 -6.52 -2.99 -26.80
C ALA A 96 -5.34 -2.65 -27.71
N ASN A 97 -5.42 -1.49 -28.38
CA ASN A 97 -4.40 -1.00 -29.32
C ASN A 97 -3.61 0.22 -28.81
N MET A 98 -3.88 0.66 -27.58
CA MET A 98 -3.30 1.84 -26.96
C MET A 98 -3.19 1.65 -25.45
N MET A 99 -2.35 2.46 -24.82
CA MET A 99 -2.17 2.53 -23.38
C MET A 99 -2.30 3.97 -22.89
N THR A 100 -2.64 4.12 -21.61
CA THR A 100 -2.60 5.38 -20.87
C THR A 100 -1.79 5.16 -19.61
N LEU A 101 -0.96 6.15 -19.25
CA LEU A 101 -0.10 6.14 -18.07
C LEU A 101 -0.64 7.11 -17.02
N ARG A 102 -0.56 6.68 -15.75
CA ARG A 102 -0.94 7.47 -14.58
C ARG A 102 0.03 7.25 -13.44
N GLY A 103 0.08 8.22 -12.52
CA GLY A 103 0.79 8.10 -11.26
C GLY A 103 2.31 8.11 -11.44
N PHE A 104 2.81 9.02 -12.28
CA PHE A 104 4.25 9.22 -12.40
C PHE A 104 4.84 9.60 -11.05
N ALA A 105 5.85 8.84 -10.63
CA ALA A 105 6.52 9.00 -9.37
C ALA A 105 7.99 8.61 -9.53
N GLN A 106 8.81 9.13 -8.63
CA GLN A 106 10.20 8.75 -8.49
C GLN A 106 10.37 8.11 -7.11
N ASP A 107 11.30 7.17 -6.99
CA ASP A 107 11.73 6.67 -5.69
C ASP A 107 12.16 7.86 -4.81
N PRO A 108 11.43 8.15 -3.71
CA PRO A 108 11.73 9.29 -2.87
C PRO A 108 13.02 9.10 -2.06
N ARG A 109 13.64 7.91 -2.10
CA ARG A 109 14.78 7.52 -1.26
C ARG A 109 14.46 7.76 0.21
N LEU A 110 13.34 7.18 0.64
CA LEU A 110 12.90 7.27 2.03
C LEU A 110 13.97 6.65 2.94
N PRO A 111 14.22 7.25 4.12
CA PRO A 111 15.02 6.60 5.15
C PRO A 111 14.47 5.20 5.44
N GLN A 112 15.36 4.22 5.62
CA GLN A 112 14.93 2.85 5.84
C GLN A 112 14.40 2.70 7.27
N PHE A 113 13.35 1.92 7.45
CA PHE A 113 12.72 1.63 8.74
C PHE A 113 13.73 1.19 9.82
N PRO A 114 14.66 0.25 9.57
CA PRO A 114 15.70 -0.08 10.55
C PRO A 114 16.65 1.08 10.86
N GLU A 115 16.88 2.02 9.93
CA GLU A 115 17.71 3.21 10.18
C GLU A 115 16.98 4.24 11.05
N VAL A 116 15.67 4.41 10.85
CA VAL A 116 14.85 5.37 11.60
C VAL A 116 14.57 4.89 13.01
N TYR A 117 14.22 3.61 13.16
CA TYR A 117 13.69 3.06 14.42
C TYR A 117 14.64 2.09 15.13
N ASN A 118 15.74 1.67 14.49
CA ASN A 118 16.73 0.75 15.06
C ASN A 118 16.12 -0.58 15.56
N ILE A 119 15.21 -1.15 14.76
CA ILE A 119 14.52 -2.41 15.06
C ILE A 119 14.42 -3.28 13.80
N ARG A 120 14.48 -4.62 13.97
CA ARG A 120 14.22 -5.57 12.88
C ARG A 120 12.73 -5.61 12.61
N SER A 121 12.33 -5.46 11.36
CA SER A 121 10.92 -5.31 11.00
C SER A 121 10.51 -6.25 9.87
N ALA A 122 9.33 -6.85 10.04
CA ALA A 122 8.72 -7.74 9.08
C ALA A 122 7.31 -7.27 8.68
N CYS A 123 6.93 -7.54 7.45
CA CYS A 123 5.61 -7.32 6.89
C CYS A 123 4.94 -8.66 6.58
N VAL A 124 3.74 -8.85 7.12
CA VAL A 124 2.84 -9.94 6.80
C VAL A 124 1.59 -9.33 6.16
N ALA A 125 1.49 -9.44 4.85
CA ALA A 125 0.35 -8.91 4.11
C ALA A 125 0.05 -9.82 2.93
N VAL A 126 -1.22 -10.07 2.62
CA VAL A 126 -1.58 -10.74 1.35
C VAL A 126 -1.54 -9.77 0.17
N TYR A 127 -1.96 -8.52 0.38
CA TYR A 127 -2.13 -7.55 -0.71
C TYR A 127 -0.77 -7.03 -1.25
N PRO A 128 -0.51 -7.13 -2.58
CA PRO A 128 0.80 -6.79 -3.15
C PRO A 128 1.28 -5.36 -2.90
N MET A 129 0.36 -4.39 -2.82
CA MET A 129 0.73 -2.99 -2.61
C MET A 129 1.44 -2.78 -1.27
N TYR A 130 0.94 -3.39 -0.19
CA TYR A 130 1.55 -3.29 1.13
C TYR A 130 2.88 -4.04 1.21
N LYS A 131 3.02 -5.17 0.50
CA LYS A 131 4.34 -5.80 0.30
C LYS A 131 5.32 -4.84 -0.39
N GLY A 132 4.86 -4.08 -1.39
CA GLY A 132 5.68 -3.09 -2.10
C GLY A 132 6.12 -1.93 -1.20
N VAL A 133 5.19 -1.31 -0.49
CA VAL A 133 5.47 -0.19 0.43
C VAL A 133 6.41 -0.63 1.55
N SER A 134 6.19 -1.80 2.14
CA SER A 134 7.07 -2.34 3.19
C SER A 134 8.49 -2.58 2.70
N ARG A 135 8.69 -3.10 1.47
CA ARG A 135 10.04 -3.21 0.88
C ARG A 135 10.69 -1.86 0.62
N LEU A 136 9.91 -0.88 0.17
CA LEU A 136 10.41 0.47 -0.12
C LEU A 136 11.04 1.12 1.13
N VAL A 137 10.46 0.84 2.30
CA VAL A 137 10.99 1.31 3.59
C VAL A 137 11.90 0.28 4.28
N GLY A 138 12.32 -0.79 3.61
CA GLY A 138 13.34 -1.70 4.15
C GLY A 138 12.85 -2.71 5.20
N MET A 139 11.56 -3.06 5.21
CA MET A 139 11.06 -4.21 5.96
C MET A 139 11.25 -5.51 5.18
N ASP A 140 11.50 -6.61 5.89
CA ASP A 140 11.44 -7.94 5.30
C ASP A 140 9.97 -8.31 5.02
N VAL A 141 9.67 -8.83 3.83
CA VAL A 141 8.31 -9.27 3.50
C VAL A 141 8.25 -10.78 3.60
N LEU A 142 7.51 -11.26 4.61
CA LEU A 142 7.32 -12.68 4.85
C LEU A 142 6.35 -13.27 3.81
N ALA A 143 6.55 -14.56 3.51
CA ALA A 143 5.76 -15.26 2.52
C ALA A 143 4.31 -15.42 3.01
N THR A 144 3.36 -15.11 2.12
CA THR A 144 1.92 -15.27 2.36
C THR A 144 1.25 -15.68 1.06
N GLU A 145 0.17 -16.46 1.15
CA GLU A 145 -0.60 -16.89 -0.02
C GLU A 145 -1.86 -16.04 -0.21
N SER A 146 -2.34 -15.94 -1.44
CA SER A 146 -3.46 -15.05 -1.82
C SER A 146 -4.79 -15.34 -1.10
N HIS A 147 -4.93 -16.51 -0.49
CA HIS A 147 -6.14 -16.99 0.18
C HIS A 147 -5.98 -17.10 1.70
N PHE A 148 -4.87 -16.61 2.26
CA PHE A 148 -4.66 -16.60 3.71
C PHE A 148 -5.78 -15.82 4.41
N SER A 149 -6.30 -16.44 5.46
CA SER A 149 -7.19 -15.82 6.43
C SER A 149 -6.39 -14.99 7.45
N PRO A 150 -7.04 -14.15 8.28
CA PRO A 150 -6.37 -13.50 9.41
C PRO A 150 -5.62 -14.47 10.33
N ALA A 151 -6.15 -15.68 10.52
CA ALA A 151 -5.50 -16.70 11.34
C ALA A 151 -4.21 -17.23 10.70
N ASP A 152 -4.19 -17.40 9.37
CA ASP A 152 -3.00 -17.83 8.64
C ASP A 152 -1.92 -16.73 8.67
N GLU A 153 -2.30 -15.46 8.49
CA GLU A 153 -1.37 -14.33 8.63
C GLU A 153 -0.78 -14.24 10.05
N PHE A 154 -1.59 -14.43 11.10
CA PHE A 154 -1.07 -14.47 12.48
C PHE A 154 -0.21 -15.70 12.78
N ALA A 155 -0.45 -16.83 12.10
CA ALA A 155 0.43 -17.99 12.21
C ALA A 155 1.84 -17.70 11.65
N VAL A 156 1.93 -16.97 10.52
CA VAL A 156 3.23 -16.51 9.99
C VAL A 156 3.97 -15.63 11.00
N VAL A 157 3.25 -14.75 11.71
CA VAL A 157 3.86 -13.95 12.79
C VAL A 157 4.41 -14.85 13.90
N ALA A 158 3.65 -15.87 14.30
CA ALA A 158 4.08 -16.82 15.33
C ALA A 158 5.32 -17.62 14.92
N ASP A 159 5.39 -18.07 13.66
CA ASP A 159 6.51 -18.85 13.14
C ASP A 159 7.83 -18.06 13.09
N HIS A 160 7.75 -16.75 12.92
CA HIS A 160 8.92 -15.85 12.83
C HIS A 160 9.11 -14.97 14.07
N TRP A 161 8.38 -15.21 15.16
CA TRP A 161 8.25 -14.28 16.29
C TRP A 161 9.59 -13.78 16.85
N ASP A 162 10.56 -14.68 17.03
CA ASP A 162 11.86 -14.37 17.64
C ASP A 162 12.86 -13.71 16.65
N GLU A 163 12.53 -13.67 15.36
CA GLU A 163 13.40 -13.12 14.29
C GLU A 163 13.30 -11.60 14.16
N TYR A 164 12.21 -11.00 14.64
CA TYR A 164 11.89 -9.59 14.43
C TYR A 164 11.48 -8.90 15.74
N ASP A 165 11.62 -7.58 15.76
CA ASP A 165 11.20 -6.72 16.88
C ASP A 165 9.85 -6.03 16.60
N PHE A 166 9.43 -5.99 15.33
CA PHE A 166 8.19 -5.36 14.88
C PHE A 166 7.59 -6.11 13.71
N PHE A 167 6.28 -6.35 13.78
CA PHE A 167 5.49 -6.94 12.71
C PHE A 167 4.41 -5.95 12.25
N PHE A 168 4.42 -5.61 10.96
CA PHE A 168 3.30 -4.96 10.29
C PHE A 168 2.40 -6.03 9.66
N VAL A 169 1.18 -6.19 10.18
CA VAL A 169 0.20 -7.16 9.67
C VAL A 169 -0.96 -6.43 8.99
N HIS A 170 -1.30 -6.80 7.76
CA HIS A 170 -2.29 -6.08 6.96
C HIS A 170 -3.42 -6.99 6.43
N ILE A 171 -4.62 -6.78 6.96
CA ILE A 171 -5.85 -7.50 6.59
C ILE A 171 -6.63 -6.73 5.52
N LYS A 172 -6.50 -7.12 4.25
CA LYS A 172 -7.13 -6.43 3.11
C LYS A 172 -8.66 -6.56 2.97
N PRO A 173 -9.30 -7.72 3.24
CA PRO A 173 -10.69 -7.92 2.82
C PRO A 173 -11.70 -6.94 3.43
N THR A 174 -11.42 -6.36 4.60
CA THR A 174 -12.27 -5.35 5.26
C THR A 174 -12.55 -4.14 4.36
N ASP A 175 -11.53 -3.66 3.66
CA ASP A 175 -11.64 -2.51 2.75
C ASP A 175 -12.44 -2.88 1.49
N SER A 176 -12.11 -4.01 0.85
CA SER A 176 -12.80 -4.44 -0.38
C SER A 176 -14.30 -4.67 -0.16
N ARG A 177 -14.71 -5.20 1.01
CA ARG A 177 -16.14 -5.32 1.34
C ARG A 177 -16.81 -3.96 1.60
N GLY A 178 -16.05 -2.98 2.08
CA GLY A 178 -16.49 -1.59 2.16
C GLY A 178 -16.73 -0.99 0.77
N GLU A 179 -15.81 -1.15 -0.17
CA GLU A 179 -15.97 -0.70 -1.56
C GLU A 179 -17.13 -1.41 -2.29
N ASP A 180 -17.34 -2.71 -2.02
CA ASP A 180 -18.49 -3.46 -2.54
C ASP A 180 -19.85 -2.96 -1.97
N GLY A 181 -19.81 -2.15 -0.91
CA GLY A 181 -20.99 -1.73 -0.15
C GLY A 181 -21.64 -2.83 0.66
N ASN A 182 -20.92 -3.93 0.91
CA ASN A 182 -21.40 -5.08 1.64
C ASN A 182 -21.02 -4.95 3.12
N PHE A 183 -21.88 -4.29 3.89
CA PHE A 183 -21.68 -4.09 5.32
C PHE A 183 -21.54 -5.41 6.10
N ALA A 184 -22.39 -6.40 5.82
CA ALA A 184 -22.39 -7.67 6.54
C ALA A 184 -21.09 -8.44 6.32
N ALA A 185 -20.62 -8.55 5.07
CA ALA A 185 -19.35 -9.19 4.78
C ALA A 185 -18.16 -8.41 5.35
N LYS A 186 -18.23 -7.08 5.42
CA LYS A 186 -17.19 -6.27 6.09
C LYS A 186 -17.11 -6.59 7.58
N ALA A 187 -18.26 -6.69 8.25
CA ALA A 187 -18.33 -7.05 9.67
C ALA A 187 -17.80 -8.47 9.92
N GLU A 188 -18.20 -9.44 9.08
CA GLU A 188 -17.72 -10.83 9.16
C GLU A 188 -16.19 -10.91 9.11
N VAL A 189 -15.53 -10.16 8.22
CA VAL A 189 -14.05 -10.12 8.18
C VAL A 189 -13.48 -9.61 9.50
N ILE A 190 -14.05 -8.53 10.07
CA ILE A 190 -13.60 -8.00 11.37
C ILE A 190 -13.78 -9.06 12.48
N GLU A 191 -14.89 -9.79 12.48
CA GLU A 191 -15.14 -10.89 13.41
C GLU A 191 -14.12 -12.03 13.24
N THR A 192 -13.68 -12.35 12.02
CA THR A 192 -12.61 -13.35 11.82
C THR A 192 -11.25 -12.89 12.34
N VAL A 193 -10.96 -11.57 12.30
CA VAL A 193 -9.76 -11.01 12.93
C VAL A 193 -9.86 -11.15 14.45
N ASP A 194 -11.00 -10.79 15.03
CA ASP A 194 -11.25 -10.90 16.48
C ASP A 194 -11.10 -12.34 16.98
N ALA A 195 -11.66 -13.30 16.24
CA ALA A 195 -11.54 -14.72 16.55
C ALA A 195 -10.09 -15.24 16.49
N ALA A 196 -9.24 -14.65 15.63
CA ALA A 196 -7.84 -15.03 15.46
C ALA A 196 -6.90 -14.34 16.47
N LEU A 197 -7.25 -13.16 16.99
CA LEU A 197 -6.43 -12.36 17.92
C LEU A 197 -5.88 -13.15 19.12
N PRO A 198 -6.61 -14.10 19.76
CA PRO A 198 -6.05 -14.90 20.84
C PRO A 198 -4.78 -15.67 20.47
N GLY A 199 -4.60 -16.03 19.20
CA GLY A 199 -3.36 -16.62 18.70
C GLY A 199 -2.16 -15.68 18.84
N LEU A 200 -2.34 -14.42 18.41
CA LEU A 200 -1.32 -13.38 18.51
C LEU A 200 -1.04 -12.98 19.96
N LEU A 201 -2.08 -12.87 20.79
CA LEU A 201 -1.94 -12.49 22.21
C LEU A 201 -1.17 -13.53 23.04
N LYS A 202 -1.18 -14.81 22.65
CA LYS A 202 -0.38 -15.86 23.28
C LYS A 202 1.13 -15.67 23.09
N LEU A 203 1.54 -14.93 22.06
CA LEU A 203 2.94 -14.55 21.85
C LEU A 203 3.41 -13.47 22.84
N ALA A 204 2.49 -12.91 23.63
CA ALA A 204 2.76 -11.89 24.64
C ALA A 204 3.50 -10.65 24.09
N PRO A 205 2.95 -9.95 23.07
CA PRO A 205 3.54 -8.70 22.59
C PRO A 205 3.64 -7.66 23.73
N ASP A 206 4.77 -6.96 23.83
CA ASP A 206 4.91 -5.81 24.74
C ASP A 206 3.96 -4.67 24.38
N VAL A 207 3.74 -4.48 23.08
CA VAL A 207 2.85 -3.47 22.49
C VAL A 207 2.08 -4.09 21.34
N LEU A 208 0.75 -3.94 21.35
CA LEU A 208 -0.15 -4.27 20.25
C LEU A 208 -0.87 -3.00 19.80
N ILE A 209 -0.86 -2.73 18.49
CA ILE A 209 -1.62 -1.63 17.89
C ILE A 209 -2.64 -2.22 16.91
N VAL A 210 -3.90 -1.81 17.05
CA VAL A 210 -4.97 -2.17 16.11
C VAL A 210 -5.59 -0.88 15.60
N THR A 211 -5.59 -0.69 14.28
CA THR A 211 -6.15 0.47 13.60
C THR A 211 -6.41 0.13 12.13
N GLY A 212 -6.92 1.09 11.36
CA GLY A 212 -6.95 1.05 9.90
C GLY A 212 -6.10 2.18 9.31
N ASP A 213 -5.66 1.98 8.08
CA ASP A 213 -4.99 2.98 7.25
C ASP A 213 -5.94 4.09 6.81
N HIS A 214 -7.22 3.76 6.57
CA HIS A 214 -8.27 4.72 6.24
C HIS A 214 -9.69 4.19 6.52
N SER A 215 -10.67 5.09 6.44
CA SER A 215 -12.08 4.76 6.55
C SER A 215 -12.71 4.46 5.19
N THR A 216 -13.28 3.26 5.02
CA THR A 216 -14.07 2.87 3.82
C THR A 216 -15.51 2.50 4.22
N PRO A 217 -16.42 3.47 4.39
CA PRO A 217 -17.81 3.18 4.78
C PRO A 217 -18.56 2.45 3.66
N ALA A 218 -19.22 1.33 4.00
CA ALA A 218 -19.99 0.55 3.03
C ALA A 218 -21.10 1.35 2.33
N GLN A 219 -21.66 2.36 3.00
CA GLN A 219 -22.66 3.26 2.39
C GLN A 219 -22.06 4.13 1.28
N LEU A 220 -20.79 4.53 1.40
CA LEU A 220 -20.12 5.39 0.43
C LEU A 220 -19.45 4.60 -0.69
N ARG A 221 -19.13 3.31 -0.46
CA ARG A 221 -18.44 2.45 -1.44
C ARG A 221 -17.11 3.04 -1.92
N ASN A 222 -16.48 3.85 -1.07
CA ASN A 222 -15.26 4.56 -1.37
C ASN A 222 -14.58 4.98 -0.06
N HIS A 223 -13.32 5.37 -0.15
CA HIS A 223 -12.58 5.92 0.97
C HIS A 223 -13.20 7.25 1.41
N SER A 224 -13.06 7.57 2.68
CA SER A 224 -13.62 8.78 3.29
C SER A 224 -12.66 9.39 4.30
N TRP A 225 -12.93 10.64 4.66
CA TRP A 225 -12.13 11.45 5.58
C TRP A 225 -12.42 11.18 7.07
N HIS A 226 -13.31 10.23 7.39
CA HIS A 226 -13.68 9.96 8.78
C HIS A 226 -12.47 9.40 9.55
N PRO A 227 -12.28 9.81 10.83
CA PRO A 227 -11.20 9.29 11.65
C PRO A 227 -11.34 7.78 11.86
N VAL A 228 -10.20 7.11 12.02
CA VAL A 228 -10.14 5.66 12.19
C VAL A 228 -9.93 5.33 13.68
N PRO A 229 -10.72 4.42 14.27
CA PRO A 229 -10.50 4.02 15.66
C PRO A 229 -9.11 3.39 15.80
N THR A 230 -8.42 3.72 16.89
CA THR A 230 -7.07 3.21 17.15
C THR A 230 -6.98 2.72 18.58
N LEU A 231 -6.50 1.49 18.74
CA LEU A 231 -6.18 0.87 20.01
C LEU A 231 -4.66 0.75 20.12
N LEU A 232 -4.09 1.25 21.21
CA LEU A 232 -2.72 0.94 21.63
C LEU A 232 -2.80 0.21 22.97
N TRP A 233 -2.38 -1.04 22.97
CA TRP A 233 -2.34 -1.89 24.15
C TRP A 233 -0.89 -2.19 24.52
N ALA A 234 -0.44 -1.67 25.67
CA ALA A 234 0.90 -1.92 26.21
C ALA A 234 0.85 -2.12 27.75
N PRO A 235 0.47 -3.31 28.24
CA PRO A 235 0.00 -3.52 29.62
C PRO A 235 0.99 -3.13 30.71
N ALA A 236 2.28 -3.12 30.40
CA ALA A 236 3.33 -2.71 31.33
C ALA A 236 3.38 -1.19 31.55
N THR A 237 2.88 -0.38 30.61
CA THR A 237 3.18 1.07 30.57
C THR A 237 1.98 1.97 30.22
N HIS A 238 0.90 1.45 29.63
CA HIS A 238 -0.25 2.28 29.26
C HIS A 238 -1.04 2.77 30.48
N LEU A 239 -1.58 3.99 30.38
CA LEU A 239 -2.64 4.46 31.26
C LEU A 239 -3.98 4.03 30.66
N ARG A 240 -4.74 3.19 31.38
CA ARG A 240 -6.06 2.73 30.91
C ARG A 240 -7.05 3.88 30.91
N ASP A 241 -7.73 4.08 29.79
CA ASP A 241 -8.88 4.96 29.69
C ASP A 241 -10.18 4.23 30.10
N SER A 242 -11.33 4.87 29.86
CA SER A 242 -12.63 4.31 30.22
C SER A 242 -13.30 3.52 29.09
N ALA A 243 -12.64 3.35 27.94
CA ALA A 243 -13.19 2.57 26.84
C ALA A 243 -13.26 1.08 27.22
N THR A 244 -14.37 0.44 26.91
CA THR A 244 -14.63 -0.98 27.26
C THR A 244 -14.83 -1.88 26.05
N SER A 245 -14.89 -1.30 24.85
CA SER A 245 -14.93 -2.01 23.58
C SER A 245 -14.23 -1.22 22.48
N TYR A 246 -13.90 -1.88 21.37
CA TYR A 246 -13.25 -1.26 20.22
C TYR A 246 -14.29 -0.87 19.16
N GLY A 247 -14.24 0.39 18.72
CA GLY A 247 -15.14 0.93 17.70
C GLY A 247 -15.12 2.45 17.67
N GLU A 248 -15.66 3.04 16.61
CA GLU A 248 -15.55 4.47 16.31
C GLU A 248 -16.09 5.35 17.44
N ARG A 249 -17.26 5.01 17.99
CA ARG A 249 -17.89 5.77 19.09
C ARG A 249 -17.13 5.67 20.41
N GLN A 250 -16.51 4.51 20.67
CA GLN A 250 -15.71 4.31 21.88
C GLN A 250 -14.43 5.11 21.80
N ALA A 251 -13.72 5.03 20.67
CA ALA A 251 -12.52 5.82 20.42
C ALA A 251 -12.80 7.33 20.55
N GLN A 252 -13.92 7.81 20.00
CA GLN A 252 -14.28 9.24 20.05
C GLN A 252 -14.70 9.72 21.45
N GLY A 253 -15.47 8.93 22.19
CA GLY A 253 -16.08 9.37 23.46
C GLY A 253 -15.26 9.06 24.70
N HIS A 254 -14.41 8.02 24.65
CA HIS A 254 -13.76 7.44 25.82
C HIS A 254 -12.27 7.16 25.62
N GLY A 255 -11.74 7.34 24.40
CA GLY A 255 -10.34 7.06 24.08
C GLY A 255 -9.37 8.09 24.66
N GLY A 256 -8.41 7.62 25.47
CA GLY A 256 -7.40 8.47 26.12
C GLY A 256 -6.31 8.98 25.16
N LEU A 257 -6.15 8.36 23.99
CA LEU A 257 -5.21 8.79 22.96
C LEU A 257 -5.61 10.12 22.28
N GLY A 258 -6.90 10.47 22.32
CA GLY A 258 -7.44 11.63 21.60
C GLY A 258 -7.33 11.49 20.08
N HIS A 259 -7.25 12.64 19.39
CA HIS A 259 -6.99 12.69 17.96
C HIS A 259 -5.51 12.96 17.71
N LEU A 260 -4.83 12.02 17.06
CA LEU A 260 -3.40 12.11 16.71
C LEU A 260 -3.17 11.81 15.23
N ALA A 261 -2.00 12.18 14.72
CA ALA A 261 -1.59 11.77 13.38
C ALA A 261 -1.12 10.31 13.41
N ALA A 262 -1.40 9.55 12.36
CA ALA A 262 -0.97 8.14 12.28
C ALA A 262 0.57 7.99 12.38
N ALA A 263 1.32 9.01 11.93
CA ALA A 263 2.78 9.05 12.06
C ALA A 263 3.28 9.05 13.52
N ASP A 264 2.44 9.46 14.48
CA ASP A 264 2.79 9.50 15.90
C ASP A 264 2.68 8.11 16.57
N LEU A 265 2.10 7.11 15.90
CA LEU A 265 1.94 5.75 16.45
C LEU A 265 3.27 5.05 16.69
N MET A 266 4.23 5.16 15.77
CA MET A 266 5.53 4.51 15.93
C MET A 266 6.34 5.06 17.12
N PRO A 267 6.49 6.40 17.28
CA PRO A 267 7.07 6.95 18.50
C PRO A 267 6.37 6.49 19.79
N LEU A 268 5.04 6.46 19.82
CA LEU A 268 4.29 5.96 20.98
C LEU A 268 4.54 4.48 21.24
N ALA A 269 4.56 3.65 20.20
CA ALA A 269 4.88 2.22 20.30
C ALA A 269 6.26 2.02 20.93
N LEU A 270 7.27 2.74 20.43
CA LEU A 270 8.64 2.67 20.94
C LEU A 270 8.76 3.18 22.37
N ALA A 271 8.01 4.21 22.74
CA ALA A 271 7.96 4.71 24.11
C ALA A 271 7.42 3.62 25.07
N HIS A 272 6.31 2.99 24.68
CA HIS A 272 5.69 1.92 25.46
C HIS A 272 6.52 0.64 25.51
N ALA A 273 7.30 0.36 24.47
CA ALA A 273 8.29 -0.72 24.41
C ALA A 273 9.63 -0.36 25.10
N LEU A 274 9.74 0.82 25.71
CA LEU A 274 10.96 1.32 26.37
C LEU A 274 12.20 1.37 25.46
N ARG A 275 12.00 1.65 24.17
CA ARG A 275 13.05 1.71 23.13
C ARG A 275 13.46 3.13 22.75
N LEU A 276 12.92 4.16 23.41
CA LEU A 276 13.32 5.54 23.18
C LEU A 276 14.47 5.97 24.10
N ALA A 277 15.45 6.65 23.51
CA ALA A 277 16.44 7.40 24.26
C ALA A 277 15.90 8.79 24.64
N LYS A 278 16.29 9.28 25.79
CA LYS A 278 15.99 10.66 26.19
C LYS A 278 16.75 11.63 25.28
N TYR A 279 16.04 12.62 24.74
CA TYR A 279 16.64 13.69 23.92
C TYR A 279 17.06 14.86 24.81
N GLY A 280 18.37 14.98 25.06
CA GLY A 280 18.94 16.00 25.94
C GLY A 280 18.79 15.68 27.44
N ALA A 281 19.88 15.93 28.18
CA ALA A 281 20.09 15.65 29.61
C ALA A 281 20.34 14.19 30.00
#